data_AF-C1GXL4-F1
#
_entry.id   AF-C1GXL4-F1
#
_cell.length_a   1.000
_cell.length_b   1.000
_cell.length_c   1.000
_cell.angle_alpha   90.00
_cell.angle_beta   90.00
_cell.angle_gamma   90.00
#
_symmetry.space_group_name_H-M   'P 1'
#
loop_
_entity.id
_entity.type
_entity.pdbx_description
1 polymer ?
#
loop_
_entity_poly.entity_id
_entity_poly.type
_entity_poly.pdbx_seq_one_letter_code
_entity_poly.pdbx_strand_id
1 'polypeptide(L)'
;MVWLPEKGLYMPKPIYKEGFLAATIVTFIYGKVRIVQATCNPSETNPTLTSMLRAIHNLGKDNYDKEVAFDILKRIFCPSEPAGELAMRGKR
;
A
#
# COMPACT_ATOMS: atom_id res chain seq x y z
N MET A 1 -10.93 23.00 11.95
CA MET A 1 -12.36 22.70 11.83
C MET A 1 -12.72 22.64 10.35
N VAL A 2 -13.70 21.83 9.97
CA VAL A 2 -14.32 21.79 8.64
C VAL A 2 -15.81 22.07 8.83
N TRP A 3 -16.37 22.98 8.05
CA TRP A 3 -17.80 23.25 8.05
C TRP A 3 -18.54 22.16 7.28
N LEU A 4 -19.54 21.53 7.91
CA LEU A 4 -20.43 20.58 7.23
C LEU A 4 -21.82 21.22 7.06
N PRO A 5 -22.17 21.68 5.83
CA PRO A 5 -23.42 22.39 5.61
C PRO A 5 -24.66 21.52 5.90
N GLU A 6 -24.60 20.21 5.61
CA GLU A 6 -25.69 19.27 5.85
C GLU A 6 -26.06 19.12 7.33
N LYS A 7 -25.10 19.32 8.24
CA LYS A 7 -25.31 19.18 9.69
C LYS A 7 -25.38 20.52 10.42
N GLY A 8 -25.15 21.64 9.73
CA GLY A 8 -25.13 22.97 10.33
C GLY A 8 -24.10 23.12 11.46
N LEU A 9 -22.98 22.38 11.43
CA LEU A 9 -21.99 22.38 12.50
C LEU A 9 -20.55 22.28 11.98
N TYR A 10 -19.62 22.81 12.78
CA TYR A 10 -18.19 22.61 12.59
C TYR A 10 -17.77 21.26 13.16
N MET A 11 -17.08 20.46 12.35
CA MET A 11 -16.38 19.27 12.84
C MET A 11 -14.89 19.57 13.00
N PRO A 12 -14.20 18.96 13.99
CA PRO A 12 -12.75 18.96 14.01
C PRO A 12 -12.23 18.39 12.67
N LYS A 13 -11.19 19.01 12.12
CA LYS A 13 -10.55 18.46 10.92
C LYS A 13 -9.88 17.15 11.37
N PRO A 14 -10.15 15.99 10.75
CA PRO A 14 -9.41 14.79 11.06
C PRO A 14 -7.93 15.07 10.76
N ILE A 15 -7.12 15.01 11.81
CA ILE A 15 -5.66 15.05 11.71
C ILE A 15 -5.22 13.60 11.82
N TYR A 16 -4.44 13.15 10.85
CA TYR A 16 -3.83 11.83 10.94
C TYR A 16 -2.92 11.82 12.17
N LYS A 17 -3.21 10.93 13.14
CA LYS A 17 -2.53 10.98 14.43
C LYS A 17 -1.13 10.39 14.34
N GLU A 18 -0.97 9.17 13.83
CA GLU A 18 0.32 8.46 13.80
C GLU A 18 0.23 7.23 12.88
N GLY A 19 1.38 6.83 12.33
CA GLY A 19 1.54 5.58 11.57
C GLY A 19 1.97 5.76 10.10
N PHE A 20 2.46 4.68 9.50
CA PHE A 20 2.65 4.61 8.06
C PHE A 20 1.36 4.15 7.40
N LEU A 21 0.89 4.88 6.40
CA LEU A 21 -0.06 4.37 5.45
C LEU A 21 0.69 3.45 4.49
N ALA A 22 0.27 2.19 4.42
CA ALA A 22 0.73 1.24 3.42
C ALA A 22 -0.44 0.87 2.50
N ALA A 23 -0.18 0.83 1.19
CA ALA A 23 -1.13 0.39 0.18
C ALA A 23 -0.46 -0.63 -0.74
N THR A 24 -1.18 -1.69 -1.11
CA THR A 24 -0.73 -2.63 -2.14
C THR A 24 -1.53 -2.37 -3.40
N ILE A 25 -0.84 -1.98 -4.46
CA ILE A 25 -1.41 -1.68 -5.77
C ILE A 25 -1.08 -2.87 -6.67
N VAL A 26 -2.12 -3.48 -7.24
CA VAL A 26 -1.98 -4.54 -8.22
C VAL A 26 -2.47 -4.05 -9.57
N THR A 27 -1.60 -4.14 -10.58
CA THR A 27 -1.92 -3.73 -11.94
C THR A 27 -1.86 -4.91 -12.88
N PHE A 28 -2.82 -4.99 -13.81
CA PHE A 28 -2.92 -6.02 -14.84
C PHE A 28 -2.70 -5.35 -16.20
N ILE A 29 -1.58 -5.64 -16.86
CA ILE A 29 -1.18 -5.02 -18.13
C ILE A 29 -0.72 -6.13 -19.09
N TYR A 30 -1.42 -6.33 -20.20
CA TYR A 30 -1.05 -7.28 -21.27
C TYR A 30 -0.64 -8.67 -20.77
N GLY A 31 -1.46 -9.27 -19.89
CA GLY A 31 -1.16 -10.58 -19.30
C GLY A 31 -0.01 -10.57 -18.29
N LYS A 32 0.43 -9.40 -17.82
CA LYS A 32 1.37 -9.27 -16.71
C LYS A 32 0.68 -8.65 -15.51
N VAL A 33 0.99 -9.16 -14.32
CA VAL A 33 0.52 -8.61 -13.06
C VAL A 33 1.70 -8.04 -12.31
N ARG A 34 1.62 -6.76 -11.93
CA ARG A 34 2.64 -6.11 -11.09
C ARG A 34 2.05 -5.81 -9.74
N ILE A 35 2.76 -6.20 -8.69
CA ILE A 35 2.41 -5.90 -7.31
C ILE A 35 3.38 -4.83 -6.82
N VAL A 36 2.85 -3.66 -6.52
CA VAL A 36 3.58 -2.51 -6.01
C VAL A 36 3.10 -2.23 -4.59
N GLN A 37 4.03 -2.13 -3.65
CA GLN A 37 3.74 -1.68 -2.30
C GLN A 37 4.11 -0.20 -2.22
N ALA A 38 3.16 0.63 -1.81
CA ALA A 38 3.36 2.05 -1.59
C ALA A 38 3.24 2.35 -0.10
N THR A 39 4.13 3.19 0.42
CA THR A 39 4.13 3.64 1.81
C THR A 39 4.20 5.16 1.86
N CYS A 40 3.49 5.75 2.82
CA CYS A 40 3.43 7.18 3.03
C CYS A 40 3.32 7.46 4.53
N ASN A 41 4.07 8.43 5.03
CA ASN A 41 3.93 8.93 6.39
C ASN A 41 3.20 10.28 6.35
N PRO A 42 1.87 10.31 6.50
CA PRO A 42 1.10 11.56 6.46
C PRO A 42 1.31 12.45 7.68
N SER A 43 2.03 12.00 8.72
CA SER A 43 2.43 12.85 9.85
C SER A 43 3.57 13.82 9.49
N GLU A 44 4.27 13.61 8.36
CA GLU A 44 5.29 14.54 7.86
C GLU A 44 4.67 15.80 7.25
N THR A 45 5.37 16.94 7.36
CA THR A 45 4.95 18.21 6.76
C THR A 45 4.80 18.12 5.24
N ASN A 46 5.68 17.36 4.57
CA ASN A 46 5.62 17.05 3.14
C ASN A 46 5.66 15.52 2.97
N PRO A 47 4.51 14.83 3.05
CA PRO A 47 4.49 13.38 3.03
C PRO A 47 5.00 12.84 1.69
N THR A 48 6.03 12.01 1.75
CA THR A 48 6.62 11.39 0.56
C THR A 48 6.02 10.01 0.31
N LEU A 49 5.49 9.81 -0.90
CA LEU A 49 5.04 8.50 -1.35
C LEU A 49 6.23 7.68 -1.84
N THR A 50 6.62 6.68 -1.07
CA THR A 50 7.62 5.68 -1.49
C THR A 50 6.89 4.51 -2.14
N SER A 51 7.35 4.04 -3.29
CA SER A 51 6.79 2.84 -3.94
C SER A 51 7.88 1.83 -4.25
N MET A 52 7.57 0.56 -4.00
CA MET A 52 8.46 -0.56 -4.23
C MET A 52 7.73 -1.62 -5.06
N LEU A 53 8.31 -2.00 -6.19
CA LEU A 53 7.85 -3.15 -6.96
C LEU A 53 8.23 -4.44 -6.20
N ARG A 54 7.23 -5.23 -5.80
CA ARG A 54 7.40 -6.46 -5.01
C ARG A 54 7.40 -7.72 -5.85
N ALA A 55 6.66 -7.73 -6.96
CA ALA A 55 6.68 -8.83 -7.91
C ALA A 55 6.11 -8.45 -9.27
N ILE A 56 6.50 -9.23 -10.28
CA ILE A 56 5.89 -9.29 -11.59
C ILE A 56 5.55 -10.75 -11.86
N HIS A 57 4.31 -11.02 -12.26
CA HIS A 57 3.84 -12.34 -12.67
C HIS A 57 3.32 -12.28 -14.10
N ASN A 58 3.43 -13.39 -14.85
CA ASN A 58 2.77 -13.55 -16.13
C ASN A 58 1.48 -14.34 -15.90
N LEU A 59 0.33 -13.73 -16.21
CA LEU A 59 -1.00 -14.34 -16.25
C LEU A 59 -1.62 -14.14 -17.65
N GLY A 60 -0.82 -14.40 -18.70
CA GLY A 60 -1.33 -14.43 -20.06
C GLY A 60 -2.27 -15.62 -20.26
N LYS A 61 -3.15 -15.54 -21.27
CA LYS A 61 -4.10 -16.62 -21.62
C LYS A 61 -3.40 -17.97 -21.82
N ASP A 62 -2.24 -17.97 -22.46
CA ASP A 62 -1.48 -19.19 -22.79
C ASP A 62 -0.63 -19.72 -21.62
N ASN A 63 -0.41 -18.91 -20.57
CA ASN A 63 0.46 -19.23 -19.44
C ASN A 63 -0.26 -19.04 -18.10
N TYR A 64 -1.58 -19.24 -18.07
CA TYR A 64 -2.35 -19.08 -16.84
C TYR A 64 -2.01 -20.20 -15.86
N ASP A 65 -1.39 -19.81 -14.74
CA ASP A 65 -1.09 -20.69 -13.63
C ASP A 65 -1.99 -20.34 -12.43
N LYS A 66 -2.76 -21.33 -11.98
CA LYS A 66 -3.68 -21.21 -10.85
C LYS A 66 -2.95 -20.93 -9.53
N GLU A 67 -1.78 -21.52 -9.33
CA GLU A 67 -0.98 -21.33 -8.12
C GLU A 67 -0.45 -19.90 -8.06
N VAL A 68 0.01 -19.38 -9.20
CA VAL A 68 0.44 -17.97 -9.32
C VAL A 68 -0.72 -17.01 -9.08
N ALA A 69 -1.91 -17.30 -9.62
CA ALA A 69 -3.10 -16.49 -9.38
C ALA A 69 -3.49 -16.49 -7.90
N PHE A 70 -3.41 -17.65 -7.23
CA PHE A 70 -3.68 -17.78 -5.80
C PHE A 70 -2.65 -17.01 -4.96
N ASP A 71 -1.36 -17.08 -5.30
CA ASP A 71 -0.30 -16.32 -4.64
C ASP A 71 -0.49 -14.80 -4.78
N ILE A 72 -0.93 -14.33 -5.95
CA ILE A 72 -1.26 -12.91 -6.16
C ILE A 72 -2.41 -12.50 -5.24
N LEU A 73 -3.48 -13.30 -5.16
CA LEU A 73 -4.60 -13.04 -4.25
C LEU A 73 -4.14 -13.02 -2.79
N LYS A 74 -3.27 -13.97 -2.39
CA LYS A 74 -2.70 -14.01 -1.06
C LYS A 74 -1.92 -12.73 -0.75
N ARG A 75 -1.15 -12.19 -1.69
CA ARG A 75 -0.44 -10.90 -1.53
C ARG A 75 -1.37 -9.69 -1.48
N ILE A 76 -2.52 -9.73 -2.15
CA ILE A 76 -3.53 -8.66 -2.10
C ILE A 76 -4.22 -8.65 -0.73
N PHE A 77 -4.66 -9.82 -0.25
CA PHE A 77 -5.40 -9.93 1.00
C PHE A 77 -4.49 -9.91 2.24
N CYS A 78 -3.27 -10.41 2.11
CA CYS A 78 -2.26 -10.42 3.16
C CYS A 78 -1.00 -9.74 2.62
N PRO A 79 -1.01 -8.40 2.47
CA PRO A 79 0.18 -7.67 2.12
C PRO A 79 1.27 -8.00 3.15
N SER A 80 2.42 -8.46 2.68
CA SER A 80 3.55 -8.70 3.57
C SER A 80 3.83 -7.42 4.35
N GLU A 81 4.15 -7.56 5.63
CA GLU A 81 4.59 -6.41 6.42
C GLU A 81 5.61 -5.61 5.60
N PRO A 82 5.55 -4.27 5.62
CA PRO A 82 6.66 -3.49 5.13
C PRO A 82 7.92 -4.08 5.76
N ALA A 83 9.04 -4.09 5.04
CA ALA A 83 10.32 -4.46 5.64
C ALA A 83 10.64 -3.40 6.71
N GLY A 84 10.01 -3.52 7.88
CA GLY A 84 10.14 -2.63 9.00
C GLY A 84 11.49 -2.92 9.60
N GLU A 85 12.31 -1.88 9.74
CA GLU A 85 13.20 -1.70 10.89
C GLU A 85 14.13 -2.86 11.29
N LEU A 86 14.43 -3.81 10.41
CA LEU A 86 15.57 -4.70 10.56
C LEU A 86 16.85 -3.96 10.14
N ALA A 87 17.21 -2.92 10.89
CA ALA A 87 18.60 -2.50 11.16
C ALA A 87 18.71 -1.05 11.69
N MET A 88 18.08 -0.69 12.82
CA MET A 88 18.69 0.31 13.72
C MET A 88 18.56 -0.06 15.21
N ARG A 89 18.44 -1.37 15.53
CA ARG A 89 18.92 -1.87 16.83
C ARG A 89 20.38 -2.31 16.67
N GLY A 90 21.22 -1.34 16.31
CA GLY A 90 22.62 -1.57 15.95
C GLY A 90 23.55 -0.57 16.62
N LYS A 91 24.04 -0.98 17.80
CA LYS A 91 25.29 -0.57 18.46
C LYS A 91 25.32 0.77 19.23
N ARG A 92 25.44 0.57 20.55
CA ARG A 92 26.13 1.33 21.59
C ARG A 92 25.53 2.65 22.02
#